data_AF-A0A7X2MQI0-F1
#
_entry.id   AF-A0A7X2MQI0-F1
#
_cell.length_a   1.000
_cell.length_b   1.000
_cell.length_c   1.000
_cell.angle_alpha   90.00
_cell.angle_beta   90.00
_cell.angle_gamma   90.00
#
_symmetry.space_group_name_H-M   'P 1'
#
loop_
_entity.id
_entity.type
_entity.pdbx_description
1 polymer ?
#
loop_
_entity_poly.entity_id
_entity_poly.type
_entity_poly.pdbx_seq_one_letter_code
_entity_poly.pdbx_strand_id
1 'polypeptide(L)'
;MTTSVKKIVIVGGGAGGLEMATQLGHKLGRKKKAEIILVDRNHSHLWKPLLHEVATGSMDEGIDALSYLAHARNHGFEFQLGSLTDIDRTRKVIRLAEVLNAQGEVLVPQREVAYDQLVMALGSTSNDFGTPGVKDHCIFLDNPHQARRFHNEMLNLFLKFSASEGRVEKVNIAIVGGGATGVELSAELHNAVKQLHSYGFKGLGREALNVTLVEAGERI
;
A
#
# COMPACT_ATOMS: atom_id res chain seq x y z
N MET A 1 -6.74 45.03 -2.47
CA MET A 1 -7.21 43.80 -1.80
C MET A 1 -6.31 42.66 -2.26
N THR A 2 -5.48 42.11 -1.37
CA THR A 2 -4.70 40.91 -1.66
C THR A 2 -5.68 39.74 -1.77
N THR A 3 -5.95 39.25 -2.98
CA THR A 3 -6.73 38.03 -3.15
C THR A 3 -6.01 36.89 -2.46
N SER A 4 -6.61 36.33 -1.41
CA SER A 4 -6.05 35.18 -0.69
C SER A 4 -5.84 34.04 -1.70
N VAL A 5 -4.67 33.42 -1.61
CA VAL A 5 -4.31 32.29 -2.48
C VAL A 5 -5.24 31.12 -2.11
N LYS A 6 -5.96 30.56 -3.10
CA LYS A 6 -6.91 29.47 -2.86
C LYS A 6 -6.20 28.22 -2.36
N LYS A 7 -6.77 27.53 -1.37
CA LYS A 7 -6.24 26.30 -0.78
C LYS A 7 -6.97 25.06 -1.31
N ILE A 8 -6.23 24.18 -2.00
CA ILE A 8 -6.74 22.92 -2.54
C ILE A 8 -6.09 21.79 -1.74
N VAL A 9 -6.90 21.06 -0.99
CA VAL A 9 -6.45 19.91 -0.18
C VAL A 9 -6.86 18.62 -0.87
N ILE A 10 -5.89 17.73 -1.07
CA ILE A 10 -6.06 16.41 -1.67
C ILE A 10 -5.78 15.39 -0.58
N VAL A 11 -6.73 14.50 -0.29
CA VAL A 11 -6.56 13.47 0.75
C VAL A 11 -6.41 12.11 0.10
N GLY A 12 -5.25 11.49 0.29
CA GLY A 12 -4.83 10.22 -0.31
C GLY A 12 -3.82 10.43 -1.43
N GLY A 13 -2.60 9.94 -1.25
CA GLY A 13 -1.48 9.99 -2.20
C GLY A 13 -1.38 8.76 -3.10
N GLY A 14 -2.47 8.01 -3.28
CA GLY A 14 -2.53 6.92 -4.26
C GLY A 14 -2.41 7.43 -5.71
N ALA A 15 -2.61 6.52 -6.67
CA ALA A 15 -2.45 6.80 -8.11
C ALA A 15 -3.10 8.12 -8.56
N GLY A 16 -4.37 8.34 -8.19
CA GLY A 16 -5.09 9.54 -8.58
C GLY A 16 -4.67 10.81 -7.82
N GLY A 17 -4.42 10.70 -6.52
CA GLY A 17 -4.18 11.87 -5.68
C GLY A 17 -2.78 12.46 -5.85
N LEU A 18 -1.75 11.61 -5.96
CA LEU A 18 -0.39 12.06 -6.22
C LEU A 18 -0.25 12.70 -7.60
N GLU A 19 -0.84 12.08 -8.62
CA GLU A 19 -0.84 12.61 -9.99
C GLU A 19 -1.54 13.98 -10.03
N MET A 20 -2.70 14.10 -9.37
CA MET A 20 -3.40 15.37 -9.28
C MET A 20 -2.59 16.44 -8.53
N ALA A 21 -1.98 16.10 -7.40
CA ALA A 21 -1.13 17.02 -6.64
C ALA A 21 0.05 17.52 -7.49
N THR A 22 0.63 16.62 -8.28
CA THR A 22 1.72 16.92 -9.21
C THR A 22 1.29 17.90 -10.30
N GLN A 23 0.20 17.61 -10.99
CA GLN A 23 -0.30 18.47 -12.07
C GLN A 23 -0.74 19.85 -11.56
N LEU A 24 -1.44 19.89 -10.40
CA LEU A 24 -1.87 21.16 -9.79
C LEU A 24 -0.68 21.95 -9.24
N GLY A 25 0.33 21.28 -8.67
CA GLY A 25 1.58 21.90 -8.24
C GLY A 25 2.29 22.60 -9.41
N HIS A 26 2.41 21.93 -10.56
CA HIS A 26 2.99 22.53 -11.77
C HIS A 26 2.17 23.70 -12.31
N LYS A 27 0.84 23.53 -12.38
CA LYS A 27 -0.05 24.50 -13.01
C LYS A 27 -0.28 25.75 -12.16
N LEU A 28 -0.44 25.57 -10.84
CA LEU A 28 -0.88 26.61 -9.91
C LEU A 28 0.10 26.85 -8.77
N GLY A 29 0.61 25.79 -8.14
CA GLY A 29 1.45 25.88 -6.94
C GLY A 29 2.77 26.61 -7.16
N ARG A 30 3.56 26.20 -8.16
CA ARG A 30 4.82 26.87 -8.56
C ARG A 30 4.63 28.35 -8.94
N LYS A 31 3.44 28.69 -9.45
CA LYS A 31 3.07 30.06 -9.85
C LYS A 31 2.44 30.86 -8.71
N LYS A 32 2.36 30.29 -7.51
CA LYS A 32 1.72 30.87 -6.31
C LYS A 32 0.27 31.33 -6.58
N LYS A 33 -0.44 30.62 -7.48
CA LYS A 33 -1.85 30.89 -7.81
C LYS A 33 -2.82 30.12 -6.92
N ALA A 34 -2.36 29.01 -6.33
CA ALA A 34 -3.07 28.22 -5.33
C ALA A 34 -2.04 27.56 -4.40
N GLU A 35 -2.44 27.27 -3.17
CA GLU A 35 -1.73 26.41 -2.23
C GLU A 35 -2.27 24.99 -2.41
N ILE A 36 -1.41 24.08 -2.84
CA ILE A 36 -1.77 22.68 -3.09
C ILE A 36 -1.22 21.86 -1.94
N ILE A 37 -2.08 21.15 -1.21
CA ILE A 37 -1.68 20.33 -0.07
C ILE A 37 -2.11 18.89 -0.34
N LEU A 38 -1.15 17.96 -0.36
CA LEU A 38 -1.40 16.54 -0.35
C LEU A 38 -1.32 16.02 1.08
N VAL A 39 -2.37 15.33 1.54
CA VAL A 39 -2.42 14.65 2.83
C VAL A 39 -2.41 13.14 2.60
N ASP A 40 -1.48 12.43 3.22
CA ASP A 40 -1.50 10.97 3.27
C ASP A 40 -1.00 10.47 4.62
N ARG A 41 -1.40 9.25 5.00
CA ARG A 41 -0.94 8.61 6.24
C ARG A 41 0.45 8.00 6.12
N ASN A 42 0.92 7.75 4.90
CA ASN A 42 2.22 7.16 4.60
C ASN A 42 3.22 8.23 4.17
N HIS A 43 4.51 7.98 4.39
CA HIS A 43 5.59 8.89 3.98
C HIS A 43 5.91 8.86 2.49
N SER A 44 5.51 7.78 1.83
CA SER A 44 5.86 7.51 0.44
C SER A 44 4.69 6.88 -0.30
N HIS A 45 4.74 7.04 -1.61
CA HIS A 45 3.87 6.36 -2.56
C HIS A 45 4.51 5.04 -2.97
N LEU A 46 3.79 3.94 -2.78
CA LEU A 46 4.09 2.68 -3.45
C LEU A 46 3.06 2.46 -4.56
N TRP A 47 3.54 2.11 -5.75
CA TRP A 47 2.66 1.71 -6.84
C TRP A 47 2.02 0.36 -6.50
N LYS A 48 0.76 0.40 -6.02
CA LYS A 48 0.02 -0.79 -5.56
C LYS A 48 0.05 -1.98 -6.53
N PRO A 49 0.03 -1.78 -7.87
CA PRO A 49 0.20 -2.90 -8.80
C PRO A 49 1.47 -3.74 -8.59
N LEU A 50 2.51 -3.22 -7.94
CA LEU A 50 3.75 -3.96 -7.64
C LEU A 50 3.74 -4.67 -6.27
N LEU A 51 2.62 -4.65 -5.54
CA LEU A 51 2.55 -5.28 -4.22
C LEU A 51 2.75 -6.81 -4.28
N HIS A 52 2.44 -7.44 -5.40
CA HIS A 52 2.68 -8.87 -5.58
C HIS A 52 4.19 -9.19 -5.62
N GLU A 53 5.03 -8.29 -6.15
CA GLU A 53 6.49 -8.43 -6.16
C GLU A 53 7.08 -8.25 -4.75
N VAL A 54 6.55 -7.30 -3.97
CA VAL A 54 6.92 -7.15 -2.54
C VAL A 54 6.50 -8.38 -1.75
N ALA A 55 5.34 -8.97 -2.05
CA ALA A 55 4.84 -10.16 -1.36
C ALA A 55 5.69 -11.39 -1.66
N THR A 56 6.22 -11.52 -2.87
CA THR A 56 7.11 -12.63 -3.24
C THR A 56 8.58 -12.39 -2.91
N GLY A 57 8.95 -11.13 -2.60
CA GLY A 57 10.30 -10.73 -2.25
C GLY A 57 11.19 -10.45 -3.45
N SER A 58 10.62 -10.30 -4.66
CA SER A 58 11.35 -9.87 -5.84
C SER A 58 11.66 -8.37 -5.84
N MET A 59 11.03 -7.60 -4.94
CA MET A 59 11.14 -6.16 -4.81
C MET A 59 11.25 -5.74 -3.34
N ASP A 60 12.13 -4.78 -3.05
CA ASP A 60 12.22 -4.14 -1.74
C ASP A 60 11.43 -2.83 -1.76
N GLU A 61 10.40 -2.76 -0.90
CA GLU A 61 9.54 -1.58 -0.77
C GLU A 61 10.32 -0.27 -0.53
N GLY A 62 11.48 -0.34 0.12
CA GLY A 62 12.22 0.84 0.55
C GLY A 62 12.93 1.53 -0.61
N ILE A 63 13.32 0.76 -1.62
CA ILE A 63 14.06 1.25 -2.79
C ILE A 63 13.11 1.90 -3.79
N ASP A 64 11.89 1.37 -3.91
CA ASP A 64 10.98 1.70 -4.99
C ASP A 64 9.80 2.59 -4.58
N ALA A 65 9.76 3.01 -3.31
CA ALA A 65 8.76 3.96 -2.84
C ALA A 65 9.18 5.41 -3.12
N LEU A 66 8.27 6.20 -3.69
CA LEU A 66 8.49 7.62 -3.95
C LEU A 66 8.19 8.46 -2.70
N SER A 67 9.19 9.17 -2.17
CA SER A 67 8.99 10.08 -1.03
C SER A 67 8.05 11.23 -1.38
N TYR A 68 6.94 11.38 -0.63
CA TYR A 68 6.02 12.51 -0.86
C TYR A 68 6.66 13.86 -0.57
N LEU A 69 7.53 13.96 0.44
CA LEU A 69 8.21 15.23 0.76
C LEU A 69 9.14 15.69 -0.35
N ALA A 70 9.95 14.77 -0.88
CA ALA A 70 10.84 15.07 -2.01
C ALA A 70 10.03 15.44 -3.26
N HIS A 71 8.98 14.67 -3.54
CA HIS A 71 8.09 14.91 -4.68
C HIS A 71 7.35 16.24 -4.57
N ALA A 72 6.82 16.57 -3.39
CA ALA A 72 6.15 17.84 -3.08
C ALA A 72 7.07 19.03 -3.40
N ARG A 73 8.30 19.00 -2.88
CA ARG A 73 9.31 20.03 -3.17
C ARG A 73 9.59 20.16 -4.67
N ASN A 74 9.77 19.03 -5.35
CA ASN A 74 10.10 19.02 -6.77
C ASN A 74 8.94 19.49 -7.64
N HIS A 75 7.69 19.24 -7.25
CA HIS A 75 6.50 19.50 -8.08
C HIS A 75 5.66 20.70 -7.63
N GLY A 76 6.06 21.39 -6.56
CA GLY A 76 5.46 22.67 -6.15
C GLY A 76 4.12 22.52 -5.43
N PHE A 77 4.00 21.51 -4.58
CA PHE A 77 2.91 21.33 -3.63
C PHE A 77 3.48 21.10 -2.22
N GLU A 78 2.64 21.16 -1.19
CA GLU A 78 2.99 20.81 0.19
C GLU A 78 2.52 19.40 0.50
N PHE A 79 3.31 18.64 1.24
CA PHE A 79 2.88 17.35 1.78
C PHE A 79 2.67 17.46 3.29
N GLN A 80 1.56 16.90 3.77
CA GLN A 80 1.25 16.77 5.18
C GLN A 80 0.98 15.31 5.55
N LEU A 81 1.79 14.78 6.45
CA LEU A 81 1.58 13.45 7.02
C LEU A 81 0.41 13.48 8.01
N GLY A 82 -0.56 12.59 7.83
CA GLY A 82 -1.67 12.44 8.77
C GLY A 82 -2.80 11.58 8.23
N SER A 83 -3.47 10.88 9.13
CA SER A 83 -4.69 10.14 8.81
C SER A 83 -5.90 11.06 8.96
N LEU A 84 -6.72 11.16 7.92
CA LEU A 84 -8.01 11.83 7.99
C LEU A 84 -8.92 11.12 9.00
N THR A 85 -9.48 11.87 9.94
CA THR A 85 -10.46 11.36 10.92
C THR A 85 -11.85 11.95 10.74
N ASP A 86 -11.96 13.18 10.22
CA ASP A 86 -13.25 13.83 10.08
C ASP A 86 -13.22 14.98 9.04
N ILE A 87 -14.39 15.35 8.53
CA ILE A 87 -14.58 16.43 7.57
C ILE A 87 -15.70 17.35 8.06
N ASP A 88 -15.34 18.57 8.45
CA ASP A 88 -16.31 19.63 8.75
C ASP A 88 -16.53 20.48 7.49
N ARG A 89 -17.64 20.22 6.80
CA ARG A 89 -18.00 20.89 5.55
C ARG A 89 -18.48 22.32 5.75
N THR A 90 -18.98 22.65 6.94
CA THR A 90 -19.48 23.99 7.29
C THR A 90 -18.31 24.93 7.52
N ARG A 91 -17.33 24.49 8.32
CA ARG A 91 -16.09 25.24 8.59
C ARG A 91 -15.05 25.08 7.48
N LYS A 92 -15.28 24.16 6.53
CA LYS A 92 -14.37 23.74 5.47
C LYS A 92 -12.98 23.38 6.00
N VAL A 93 -12.97 22.47 6.98
CA VAL A 93 -11.75 21.91 7.56
C VAL A 93 -11.79 20.38 7.52
N ILE A 94 -10.63 19.76 7.34
CA ILE A 94 -10.44 18.35 7.64
C ILE A 94 -9.71 18.20 8.97
N ARG A 95 -10.00 17.13 9.71
CA ARG A 95 -9.28 16.76 10.94
C ARG A 95 -8.32 15.63 10.64
N LEU A 96 -7.07 15.80 11.07
CA LEU A 96 -6.02 14.81 10.98
C LEU A 96 -5.71 14.28 12.37
N ALA A 97 -5.64 12.96 12.52
CA ALA A 97 -5.17 12.31 13.73
C ALA A 97 -3.76 12.78 14.11
N GLU A 98 -3.41 12.56 15.37
CA GLU A 98 -2.03 12.64 15.80
C GLU A 98 -1.14 11.64 15.04
N VAL A 99 0.12 12.00 14.88
CA VAL A 99 1.16 11.12 14.34
C VAL A 99 2.01 10.65 15.50
N LEU A 100 2.12 9.34 15.67
CA LEU A 100 2.89 8.70 16.72
C LEU A 100 4.17 8.08 16.15
N ASN A 101 5.23 8.03 16.95
CA ASN A 101 6.38 7.17 16.65
C ASN A 101 6.12 5.72 17.11
N ALA A 102 7.11 4.84 16.89
CA ALA A 102 7.02 3.43 17.28
C ALA A 102 6.89 3.21 18.79
N GLN A 103 7.28 4.18 19.61
CA GLN A 103 7.19 4.15 21.07
C GLN A 103 5.86 4.74 21.59
N GLY A 104 4.99 5.23 20.69
CA GLY A 104 3.73 5.86 21.04
C GLY A 104 3.84 7.34 21.42
N GLU A 105 4.99 7.98 21.21
CA GLU A 105 5.16 9.41 21.46
C GLU A 105 4.51 10.24 20.35
N VAL A 106 3.80 11.30 20.74
CA VAL A 106 3.16 12.22 19.80
C VAL A 106 4.22 13.07 19.11
N LEU A 107 4.46 12.78 17.83
CA LEU A 107 5.33 13.59 16.96
C LEU A 107 4.61 14.83 16.43
N VAL A 108 3.33 14.68 16.08
CA VAL A 108 2.48 15.76 15.59
C VAL A 108 1.11 15.60 16.26
N PRO A 109 0.60 16.62 16.97
CA PRO A 109 -0.73 16.53 17.60
C PRO A 109 -1.84 16.49 16.54
N GLN A 110 -3.03 16.07 16.98
CA GLN A 110 -4.25 16.22 16.19
C GLN A 110 -4.40 17.68 15.73
N ARG A 111 -4.78 17.88 14.47
CA ARG A 111 -4.87 19.22 13.88
C ARG A 111 -5.95 19.33 12.82
N GLU A 112 -6.34 20.56 12.53
CA GLU A 112 -7.26 20.90 11.45
C GLU A 112 -6.51 21.50 10.26
N VAL A 113 -6.92 21.12 9.04
CA VAL A 113 -6.43 21.71 7.78
C VAL A 113 -7.62 22.32 7.04
N ALA A 114 -7.61 23.64 6.90
CA ALA A 114 -8.64 24.36 6.14
C ALA A 114 -8.52 24.10 4.63
N TYR A 115 -9.62 24.24 3.91
CA TYR A 115 -9.63 24.13 2.45
C TYR A 115 -10.65 25.07 1.81
N ASP A 116 -10.36 25.52 0.59
CA ASP A 116 -11.38 26.08 -0.31
C ASP A 116 -11.99 24.99 -1.18
N GLN A 117 -11.16 24.03 -1.60
CA GLN A 117 -11.55 22.84 -2.33
C GLN A 117 -10.92 21.60 -1.70
N LEU A 118 -11.73 20.56 -1.55
CA LEU A 118 -11.32 19.26 -1.01
C LEU A 118 -11.46 18.20 -2.10
N VAL A 119 -10.39 17.45 -2.34
CA VAL A 119 -10.37 16.29 -3.23
C VAL A 119 -10.17 15.04 -2.40
N MET A 120 -11.09 14.08 -2.54
CA MET A 120 -11.04 12.80 -1.85
C MET A 120 -10.47 11.72 -2.79
N ALA A 121 -9.26 11.26 -2.50
CA ALA A 121 -8.51 10.27 -3.27
C ALA A 121 -7.98 9.12 -2.38
N LEU A 122 -8.76 8.74 -1.35
CA LEU A 122 -8.39 7.75 -0.32
C LEU A 122 -8.22 6.32 -0.83
N GLY A 123 -8.73 6.01 -2.03
CA GLY A 123 -8.77 4.66 -2.57
C GLY A 123 -9.76 3.76 -1.84
N SER A 124 -9.47 2.46 -1.84
CA SER A 124 -10.27 1.41 -1.21
C SER A 124 -9.37 0.42 -0.46
N THR A 125 -10.01 -0.45 0.32
CA THR A 125 -9.42 -1.62 0.97
C THR A 125 -10.09 -2.88 0.46
N SER A 126 -9.45 -4.03 0.68
CA SER A 126 -10.02 -5.34 0.39
C SER A 126 -11.33 -5.55 1.15
N ASN A 127 -12.27 -6.22 0.50
CA ASN A 127 -13.58 -6.55 1.07
C ASN A 127 -13.60 -8.03 1.43
N ASP A 128 -13.93 -8.34 2.68
CA ASP A 128 -14.06 -9.72 3.15
C ASP A 128 -15.46 -10.30 2.91
N PHE A 129 -16.40 -9.47 2.43
CA PHE A 129 -17.81 -9.80 2.19
C PHE A 129 -18.53 -10.34 3.44
N GLY A 130 -18.00 -10.09 4.63
CA GLY A 130 -18.52 -10.67 5.88
C GLY A 130 -18.31 -12.19 5.99
N THR A 131 -17.41 -12.77 5.19
CA THR A 131 -17.11 -14.21 5.21
C THR A 131 -16.42 -14.56 6.53
N PRO A 132 -16.99 -15.47 7.36
CA PRO A 132 -16.42 -15.82 8.65
C PRO A 132 -14.97 -16.30 8.53
N GLY A 133 -14.09 -15.80 9.40
CA GLY A 133 -12.69 -16.19 9.48
C GLY A 133 -11.74 -15.49 8.50
N VAL A 134 -12.22 -14.79 7.46
CA VAL A 134 -11.35 -14.12 6.49
C VAL A 134 -10.50 -13.04 7.16
N LYS A 135 -11.09 -12.19 8.00
CA LYS A 135 -10.36 -11.14 8.73
C LYS A 135 -9.26 -11.68 9.66
N ASP A 136 -9.51 -12.83 10.26
CA ASP A 136 -8.65 -13.40 11.29
C ASP A 136 -7.54 -14.29 10.69
N HIS A 137 -7.80 -14.94 9.56
CA HIS A 137 -6.93 -15.97 8.99
C HIS A 137 -6.30 -15.62 7.65
N CYS A 138 -6.85 -14.66 6.88
CA CYS A 138 -6.29 -14.28 5.59
C CYS A 138 -5.30 -13.12 5.72
N ILE A 139 -4.39 -13.04 4.75
CA ILE A 139 -3.51 -11.89 4.56
C ILE A 139 -4.02 -11.14 3.33
N PHE A 140 -4.49 -9.91 3.53
CA PHE A 140 -4.87 -9.01 2.43
C PHE A 140 -3.63 -8.44 1.74
N LEU A 141 -3.79 -7.87 0.54
CA LEU A 141 -2.70 -7.25 -0.21
C LEU A 141 -3.03 -5.80 -0.59
N ASP A 142 -3.42 -5.00 0.41
CA ASP A 142 -3.83 -3.59 0.20
C ASP A 142 -2.68 -2.60 0.36
N ASN A 143 -1.64 -2.98 1.10
CA ASN A 143 -0.55 -2.10 1.49
C ASN A 143 0.77 -2.88 1.72
N PRO A 144 1.92 -2.17 1.78
CA PRO A 144 3.23 -2.79 1.85
C PRO A 144 3.42 -3.65 3.11
N HIS A 145 2.87 -3.25 4.25
CA HIS A 145 3.01 -3.99 5.51
C HIS A 145 2.37 -5.38 5.40
N GLN A 146 1.22 -5.46 4.73
CA GLN A 146 0.57 -6.74 4.50
C GLN A 146 1.34 -7.59 3.48
N ALA A 147 1.90 -6.99 2.43
CA ALA A 147 2.77 -7.70 1.48
C ALA A 147 4.00 -8.30 2.19
N ARG A 148 4.67 -7.53 3.06
CA ARG A 148 5.79 -8.05 3.88
C ARG A 148 5.36 -9.13 4.85
N ARG A 149 4.18 -9.00 5.47
CA ARG A 149 3.61 -10.06 6.31
C ARG A 149 3.43 -11.35 5.52
N PHE A 150 2.86 -11.27 4.31
CA PHE A 150 2.73 -12.42 3.42
C PHE A 150 4.10 -13.03 3.10
N HIS A 151 5.07 -12.21 2.72
CA HIS A 151 6.43 -12.65 2.40
C HIS A 151 7.07 -13.43 3.55
N ASN A 152 7.00 -12.88 4.77
CA ASN A 152 7.56 -13.52 5.96
C ASN A 152 6.87 -14.85 6.28
N GLU A 153 5.54 -14.92 6.19
CA GLU A 153 4.80 -16.17 6.40
C GLU A 153 5.14 -17.22 5.34
N MET A 154 5.28 -16.80 4.07
CA MET A 154 5.73 -17.67 2.99
C MET A 154 7.13 -18.26 3.30
N LEU A 155 8.09 -17.43 3.70
CA LEU A 155 9.43 -17.90 4.09
C LEU A 155 9.38 -18.86 5.30
N ASN A 156 8.55 -18.57 6.30
CA ASN A 156 8.34 -19.45 7.45
C ASN A 156 7.83 -20.84 7.03
N LEU A 157 6.92 -20.90 6.04
CA LEU A 157 6.43 -22.17 5.49
C LEU A 157 7.55 -22.95 4.78
N PHE A 158 8.38 -22.29 3.98
CA PHE A 158 9.51 -22.94 3.32
C PHE A 158 10.61 -23.40 4.29
N LEU A 159 10.85 -22.65 5.36
CA LEU A 159 11.75 -23.07 6.44
C LEU A 159 11.21 -24.33 7.14
N LYS A 160 9.92 -24.35 7.50
CA LYS A 160 9.27 -25.53 8.09
C LYS A 160 9.33 -26.73 7.15
N PHE A 161 9.08 -26.53 5.86
CA PHE A 161 9.18 -27.57 4.84
C PHE A 161 10.60 -28.17 4.81
N SER A 162 11.63 -27.32 4.70
CA SER A 162 13.03 -27.77 4.64
C SER A 162 13.48 -28.49 5.91
N ALA A 163 12.95 -28.12 7.08
CA ALA A 163 13.28 -28.74 8.36
C ALA A 163 12.44 -30.01 8.68
N SER A 164 11.45 -30.33 7.84
CA SER A 164 10.49 -31.41 8.14
C SER A 164 11.04 -32.82 7.93
N GLU A 165 12.21 -32.97 7.30
CA GLU A 165 12.81 -34.25 6.91
C GLU A 165 11.85 -35.11 6.06
N GLY A 166 11.04 -34.48 5.21
CA GLY A 166 10.07 -35.15 4.33
C GLY A 166 8.70 -35.41 4.97
N ARG A 167 8.46 -34.98 6.21
CA ARG A 167 7.13 -35.05 6.85
C ARG A 167 6.12 -34.05 6.30
N VAL A 168 6.60 -32.92 5.78
CA VAL A 168 5.76 -31.95 5.07
C VAL A 168 6.01 -32.16 3.58
N GLU A 169 4.97 -32.62 2.87
CA GLU A 169 5.10 -32.94 1.45
C GLU A 169 5.10 -31.69 0.56
N LYS A 170 4.33 -30.66 0.90
CA LYS A 170 4.19 -29.42 0.12
C LYS A 170 3.89 -28.21 0.99
N VAL A 171 4.34 -27.04 0.53
CA VAL A 171 3.85 -25.73 0.96
C VAL A 171 2.60 -25.41 0.16
N ASN A 172 1.48 -25.17 0.87
CA ASN A 172 0.19 -24.87 0.25
C ASN A 172 -0.14 -23.39 0.45
N ILE A 173 -0.42 -22.69 -0.65
CA ILE A 173 -0.84 -21.29 -0.63
C ILE A 173 -2.15 -21.17 -1.43
N ALA A 174 -3.20 -20.66 -0.78
CA ALA A 174 -4.47 -20.35 -1.43
C ALA A 174 -4.59 -18.85 -1.65
N ILE A 175 -4.96 -18.45 -2.87
CA ILE A 175 -5.20 -17.07 -3.28
C ILE A 175 -6.67 -16.95 -3.65
N VAL A 176 -7.36 -15.99 -3.04
CA VAL A 176 -8.79 -15.74 -3.29
C VAL A 176 -8.93 -14.48 -4.14
N GLY A 177 -9.53 -14.64 -5.32
CA GLY A 177 -9.71 -13.63 -6.34
C GLY A 177 -8.80 -13.87 -7.55
N GLY A 178 -9.40 -14.25 -8.68
CA GLY A 178 -8.76 -14.45 -9.99
C GLY A 178 -8.61 -13.18 -10.81
N GLY A 179 -8.74 -12.00 -10.21
CA GLY A 179 -8.37 -10.74 -10.87
C GLY A 179 -6.85 -10.61 -11.06
N ALA A 180 -6.42 -9.55 -11.75
CA ALA A 180 -5.01 -9.31 -12.09
C ALA A 180 -4.05 -9.53 -10.91
N THR A 181 -4.35 -8.97 -9.73
CA THR A 181 -3.52 -9.13 -8.53
C THR A 181 -3.35 -10.58 -8.09
N GLY A 182 -4.43 -11.38 -8.10
CA GLY A 182 -4.35 -12.78 -7.70
C GLY A 182 -3.63 -13.65 -8.73
N VAL A 183 -3.82 -13.36 -10.02
CA VAL A 183 -3.11 -14.03 -11.11
C VAL A 183 -1.61 -13.71 -11.08
N GLU A 184 -1.24 -12.44 -10.96
CA GLU A 184 0.16 -11.99 -10.88
C GLU A 184 0.85 -12.59 -9.65
N LEU A 185 0.21 -12.56 -8.47
CA LEU A 185 0.76 -13.18 -7.27
C LEU A 185 0.94 -14.69 -7.44
N SER A 186 -0.04 -15.38 -8.05
CA SER A 186 0.06 -16.82 -8.32
C SER A 186 1.25 -17.14 -9.22
N ALA A 187 1.47 -16.34 -10.26
CA ALA A 187 2.60 -16.51 -11.17
C ALA A 187 3.94 -16.23 -10.47
N GLU A 188 4.01 -15.13 -9.71
CA GLU A 188 5.25 -14.73 -9.04
C GLU A 188 5.68 -15.68 -7.92
N LEU A 189 4.74 -16.36 -7.24
CA LEU A 189 5.08 -17.39 -6.26
C LEU A 189 5.93 -18.52 -6.85
N HIS A 190 5.64 -18.92 -8.10
CA HIS A 190 6.44 -19.94 -8.79
C HIS A 190 7.84 -19.42 -9.17
N ASN A 191 8.01 -18.11 -9.34
CA ASN A 191 9.32 -17.50 -9.54
C ASN A 191 10.11 -17.40 -8.23
N ALA A 192 9.44 -17.04 -7.13
CA ALA A 192 10.03 -16.99 -5.79
C ALA A 192 10.61 -18.35 -5.36
N VAL A 193 9.91 -19.45 -5.60
CA VAL A 193 10.42 -20.81 -5.28
C VAL A 193 11.72 -21.13 -6.01
N LYS A 194 11.84 -20.75 -7.28
CA LYS A 194 13.07 -20.97 -8.06
C LYS A 194 14.24 -20.19 -7.44
N GLN A 195 13.99 -18.97 -6.96
CA GLN A 195 15.00 -18.16 -6.27
C GLN A 195 15.36 -18.73 -4.89
N LEU A 196 14.38 -19.18 -4.09
CA LEU A 196 14.66 -19.79 -2.79
C LEU A 196 15.49 -21.07 -2.91
N HIS A 197 15.26 -21.88 -3.94
CA HIS A 197 16.10 -23.04 -4.23
C HIS A 197 17.56 -22.64 -4.50
N SER A 198 17.81 -21.55 -5.23
CA SER A 198 19.18 -21.08 -5.49
C SER A 198 19.88 -20.54 -4.23
N TYR A 199 19.14 -20.14 -3.20
CA TYR A 199 19.66 -19.70 -1.90
C TYR A 199 19.97 -20.84 -0.91
N GLY A 200 19.86 -22.10 -1.34
CA GLY A 200 20.37 -23.24 -0.56
C GLY A 200 19.33 -24.00 0.28
N PHE A 201 18.04 -23.69 0.11
CA PHE A 201 16.96 -24.51 0.66
C PHE A 201 16.91 -25.87 -0.09
N LYS A 202 17.35 -26.93 0.60
CA LYS A 202 17.41 -28.28 0.04
C LYS A 202 16.01 -28.86 -0.14
N GLY A 203 15.76 -29.54 -1.27
CA GLY A 203 14.47 -30.19 -1.55
C GLY A 203 13.38 -29.27 -2.10
N LEU A 204 13.66 -27.99 -2.35
CA LEU A 204 12.71 -27.07 -3.02
C LEU A 204 12.68 -27.27 -4.54
N GLY A 205 12.03 -28.34 -5.00
CA GLY A 205 11.59 -28.45 -6.39
C GLY A 205 10.32 -27.65 -6.65
N ARG A 206 9.90 -27.51 -7.93
CA ARG A 206 8.57 -26.94 -8.27
C ARG A 206 7.43 -27.71 -7.58
N GLU A 207 7.62 -29.00 -7.37
CA GLU A 207 6.68 -29.90 -6.69
C GLU A 207 6.41 -29.53 -5.22
N ALA A 208 7.32 -28.77 -4.60
CA ALA A 208 7.23 -28.39 -3.19
C ALA A 208 6.22 -27.27 -2.93
N LEU A 209 5.75 -26.57 -3.96
CA LEU A 209 4.73 -25.53 -3.85
C LEU A 209 3.45 -25.95 -4.57
N ASN A 210 2.33 -25.84 -3.85
CA ASN A 210 0.99 -25.96 -4.39
C ASN A 210 0.26 -24.62 -4.24
N VAL A 211 -0.08 -23.99 -5.36
CA VAL A 211 -0.86 -22.74 -5.40
C VAL A 211 -2.27 -23.05 -5.85
N THR A 212 -3.26 -22.66 -5.04
CA THR A 212 -4.69 -22.76 -5.39
C THR A 212 -5.24 -21.35 -5.60
N LEU A 213 -5.64 -21.03 -6.84
CA LEU A 213 -6.34 -19.79 -7.15
C LEU A 213 -7.85 -20.04 -7.15
N VAL A 214 -8.58 -19.32 -6.31
CA VAL A 214 -10.03 -19.43 -6.16
C VAL A 214 -10.69 -18.20 -6.75
N GLU A 215 -11.53 -18.39 -7.77
CA GLU A 215 -12.32 -17.33 -8.39
C GLU A 215 -13.81 -17.69 -8.33
N ALA A 216 -14.66 -16.70 -8.03
CA ALA A 216 -16.10 -16.90 -7.92
C ALA A 216 -16.78 -16.92 -9.30
N GLY A 217 -16.25 -16.16 -10.25
CA GLY A 217 -16.71 -16.12 -11.63
C GLY A 217 -16.28 -17.32 -12.46
N GLU A 218 -16.92 -17.48 -13.61
CA GLU A 218 -16.61 -18.58 -14.55
C GLU A 218 -15.29 -18.36 -15.34
N ARG A 219 -14.63 -17.21 -15.15
CA ARG A 219 -13.47 -16.78 -15.95
C ARG A 219 -12.40 -16.13 -15.10
N ILE A 220 -11.17 -16.28 -15.58
CA ILE A 220 -9.97 -15.53 -15.22
C ILE A 220 -9.58 -14.68 -16.43
#